data_AF-A0A7L1RW10-F1
#
_entry.id   AF-A0A7L1RW10-F1
#
_cell.length_a   1.000
_cell.length_b   1.000
_cell.length_c   1.000
_cell.angle_alpha   90.00
_cell.angle_beta   90.00
_cell.angle_gamma   90.00
#
_symmetry.space_group_name_H-M   'P 1'
#
loop_
_entity.id
_entity.type
_entity.pdbx_description
1 polymer ?
#
loop_
_entity_poly.entity_id
_entity_poly.type
_entity_poly.pdbx_seq_one_letter_code
_entity_poly.pdbx_strand_id
1 'polypeptide(L)'
;ELTVLGKAREFFQICDLEGKGFVTCQDMQRLHPELPLSLEELEKVFVTLDADGNGSLTPKEFITGFSQFLLEQIALKNDMVQPSEGETACQVRYEETMAGDEDEEFQFSNLMDRLGATKVLDDETDVKQLWLQLKKEEPHLLSNFEEFLVRIFSQLQEADNEKNELECALKKKIAAYDEEIQHLYEEMEQQIKKEKEQFLLKDTERFQSHSQELECKLLSKEQELEQLVQKQKRLEHQCTQLLSGKEETKVENTKLKLTNQELLRDLERTSHELSLAQQQLQVLQEEASRLHEEKEMEVYRVTETLQREKSGLLKQLDFLR
;
A
#
# COMPACT_ATOMS: atom_id res chain seq x y z
N GLU A 1 -29.28 32.03 -12.61
CA GLU A 1 -28.33 31.01 -12.11
C GLU A 1 -26.86 31.42 -12.22
N LEU A 2 -26.35 31.81 -13.39
CA LEU A 2 -24.93 32.20 -13.59
C LEU A 2 -24.42 33.36 -12.71
N THR A 3 -25.27 34.30 -12.33
CA THR A 3 -24.89 35.44 -11.47
C THR A 3 -24.73 35.06 -10.00
N VAL A 4 -25.42 34.01 -9.52
CA VAL A 4 -25.39 33.60 -8.11
C VAL A 4 -24.17 32.74 -7.82
N LEU A 5 -23.81 31.84 -8.75
CA LEU A 5 -22.57 31.05 -8.67
C LEU A 5 -21.32 31.93 -8.73
N GLY A 6 -21.34 32.98 -9.55
CA GLY A 6 -20.24 33.97 -9.62
C GLY A 6 -20.03 34.67 -8.28
N LYS A 7 -21.11 35.16 -7.65
CA LYS A 7 -21.06 35.80 -6.33
C LYS A 7 -20.63 34.84 -5.22
N ALA A 8 -21.10 33.59 -5.23
CA ALA A 8 -20.69 32.59 -4.26
C ALA A 8 -19.17 32.30 -4.34
N ARG A 9 -18.59 32.34 -5.54
CA ARG A 9 -17.14 32.19 -5.73
C ARG A 9 -16.34 33.39 -5.23
N GLU A 10 -16.85 34.60 -5.40
CA GLU A 10 -16.25 35.82 -4.84
C GLU A 10 -16.27 35.78 -3.29
N PHE A 11 -17.38 35.36 -2.69
CA PHE A 11 -17.47 35.18 -1.23
C PHE A 11 -16.51 34.11 -0.70
N PHE A 12 -16.29 33.03 -1.45
CA PHE A 12 -15.29 32.02 -1.09
C PHE A 12 -13.87 32.63 -1.03
N GLN A 13 -13.52 33.49 -1.99
CA GLN A 13 -12.22 34.18 -2.01
C GLN A 13 -12.07 35.20 -0.87
N ILE A 14 -13.16 35.83 -0.44
CA ILE A 14 -13.16 36.75 0.70
C ILE A 14 -12.95 35.99 2.02
N CYS A 15 -13.48 34.77 2.14
CA CYS A 15 -13.26 33.92 3.31
C CYS A 15 -11.82 33.40 3.36
N ASP A 16 -11.33 32.86 2.23
CA ASP A 16 -10.04 32.21 2.11
C ASP A 16 -8.91 33.16 1.64
N LEU A 17 -8.68 34.23 2.40
CA LEU A 17 -7.59 35.20 2.15
C LEU A 17 -6.19 34.57 2.21
N GLU A 18 -6.06 33.45 2.94
CA GLU A 18 -4.81 32.73 3.16
C GLU A 18 -4.55 31.66 2.09
N GLY A 19 -5.50 31.43 1.17
CA GLY A 19 -5.35 30.48 0.06
C GLY A 19 -5.23 29.03 0.50
N LYS A 20 -5.87 28.66 1.61
CA LYS A 20 -5.84 27.31 2.18
C LYS A 20 -6.61 26.30 1.34
N GLY A 21 -7.54 26.77 0.51
CA GLY A 21 -8.42 25.93 -0.31
C GLY A 21 -9.59 25.33 0.49
N PHE A 22 -9.80 25.76 1.73
CA PHE A 22 -10.94 25.39 2.57
C PHE A 22 -11.32 26.56 3.49
N VAL A 23 -12.60 26.66 3.85
CA VAL A 23 -13.15 27.73 4.69
C VAL A 23 -13.55 27.16 6.04
N THR A 24 -13.00 27.69 7.13
CA THR A 24 -13.40 27.29 8.49
C THR A 24 -14.54 28.17 9.01
N CYS A 25 -15.20 27.75 10.10
CA CYS A 25 -16.28 28.53 10.71
C CYS A 25 -15.84 29.96 11.10
N GLN A 26 -14.56 30.15 11.47
CA GLN A 26 -14.00 31.48 11.76
C GLN A 26 -13.80 32.32 10.50
N ASP A 27 -13.39 31.69 9.39
CA ASP A 27 -13.21 32.36 8.11
C ASP A 27 -14.56 32.82 7.55
N MET A 28 -15.63 32.05 7.80
CA MET A 28 -16.97 32.39 7.34
C MET A 28 -17.51 33.64 8.03
N GLN A 29 -17.12 33.94 9.28
CA GLN A 29 -17.48 35.18 9.99
C GLN A 29 -17.02 36.46 9.26
N ARG A 30 -16.06 36.36 8.34
CA ARG A 30 -15.62 37.48 7.49
C ARG A 30 -16.64 37.91 6.45
N LEU A 31 -17.71 37.13 6.24
CA LEU A 31 -18.83 37.50 5.36
C LEU A 31 -19.91 38.32 6.06
N HIS A 32 -19.88 38.43 7.38
CA HIS A 32 -20.79 39.27 8.15
C HIS A 32 -20.88 40.74 7.70
N PRO A 33 -19.80 41.43 7.27
CA PRO A 33 -19.91 42.80 6.73
C PRO A 33 -20.45 42.87 5.29
N GLU A 34 -20.37 41.78 4.52
CA GLU A 34 -20.75 41.73 3.10
C GLU A 34 -22.17 41.17 2.89
N LEU A 35 -22.74 40.51 3.89
CA LEU A 35 -24.08 39.92 3.84
C LEU A 35 -24.92 40.36 5.05
N PRO A 36 -26.23 40.57 4.87
CA PRO A 36 -27.14 40.91 5.94
C PRO A 36 -27.51 39.66 6.78
N LEU A 37 -26.51 38.97 7.33
CA LEU A 37 -26.67 37.77 8.15
C LEU A 37 -25.96 37.98 9.48
N SER A 38 -26.62 37.61 10.57
CA SER A 38 -25.99 37.58 11.89
C SER A 38 -24.96 36.45 11.99
N LEU A 39 -24.01 36.57 12.93
CA LEU A 39 -22.99 35.54 13.16
C LEU A 39 -23.61 34.16 13.48
N GLU A 40 -24.75 34.13 14.19
CA GLU A 40 -25.48 32.90 14.52
C GLU A 40 -26.15 32.26 13.30
N GLU A 41 -26.67 33.06 12.38
CA GLU A 41 -27.24 32.55 11.12
C GLU A 41 -26.15 32.02 10.20
N LEU A 42 -25.00 32.66 10.20
CA LEU A 42 -23.85 32.25 9.39
C LEU A 42 -23.23 30.95 9.90
N GLU A 43 -23.20 30.75 11.22
CA GLU A 43 -22.82 29.47 11.83
C GLU A 43 -23.82 28.35 11.48
N LYS A 44 -25.13 28.64 11.49
CA LYS A 44 -26.14 27.68 11.01
C LYS A 44 -25.94 27.32 9.54
N VAL A 45 -25.68 28.31 8.68
CA VAL A 45 -25.38 28.06 7.27
C VAL A 45 -24.12 27.21 7.14
N PHE A 46 -23.07 27.49 7.92
CA PHE A 46 -21.85 26.68 7.92
C PHE A 46 -22.16 25.20 8.24
N VAL A 47 -22.91 24.94 9.31
CA VAL A 47 -23.31 23.58 9.71
C VAL A 47 -24.16 22.88 8.63
N THR A 48 -24.99 23.61 7.91
CA THR A 48 -25.77 23.01 6.80
C THR A 48 -24.94 22.71 5.56
N LEU A 49 -23.83 23.43 5.35
CA LEU A 49 -22.93 23.23 4.22
C LEU A 49 -21.87 22.15 4.49
N ASP A 50 -21.49 21.98 5.75
CA ASP A 50 -20.50 21.01 6.24
C ASP A 50 -21.16 19.62 6.37
N ALA A 51 -21.54 19.04 5.22
CA ALA A 51 -22.27 17.77 5.16
C ALA A 51 -21.45 16.58 5.69
N ASP A 52 -20.12 16.68 5.66
CA ASP A 52 -19.20 15.68 6.20
C ASP A 52 -18.77 15.96 7.66
N GLY A 53 -19.15 17.13 8.21
CA GLY A 53 -18.95 17.48 9.62
C GLY A 53 -17.48 17.59 9.99
N ASN A 54 -16.62 17.90 9.03
CA ASN A 54 -15.18 17.91 9.20
C ASN A 54 -14.67 19.28 9.71
N GLY A 55 -15.56 20.27 9.85
CA GLY A 55 -15.26 21.63 10.30
C GLY A 55 -14.55 22.50 9.27
N SER A 56 -14.55 22.12 7.99
CA SER A 56 -13.85 22.77 6.87
C SER A 56 -14.63 22.62 5.56
N LEU A 57 -15.19 23.73 5.06
CA LEU A 57 -15.93 23.74 3.80
C LEU A 57 -14.98 23.75 2.60
N THR A 58 -15.11 22.75 1.73
CA THR A 58 -14.41 22.76 0.44
C THR A 58 -15.05 23.78 -0.52
N PRO A 59 -14.34 24.22 -1.58
CA PRO A 59 -14.88 25.20 -2.53
C PRO A 59 -16.15 24.70 -3.22
N LYS A 60 -16.29 23.38 -3.40
CA LYS A 60 -17.47 22.78 -4.02
C LYS A 60 -18.67 22.83 -3.07
N GLU A 61 -18.50 22.44 -1.82
CA GLU A 61 -19.55 22.50 -0.79
C GLU A 61 -20.02 23.93 -0.56
N PHE A 62 -19.07 24.86 -0.43
CA PHE A 62 -19.38 26.27 -0.27
C PHE A 62 -20.14 26.84 -1.48
N ILE A 63 -19.61 26.70 -2.71
CA ILE A 63 -20.24 27.34 -3.88
C ILE A 63 -21.62 26.73 -4.15
N THR A 64 -21.75 25.40 -4.08
CA THR A 64 -23.01 24.72 -4.39
C THR A 64 -24.07 25.03 -3.33
N GLY A 65 -23.79 24.77 -2.06
CA GLY A 65 -24.83 24.96 -1.03
C GLY A 65 -25.07 26.44 -0.70
N PHE A 66 -24.06 27.30 -0.76
CA PHE A 66 -24.26 28.73 -0.53
C PHE A 66 -25.01 29.42 -1.69
N SER A 67 -24.81 28.97 -2.94
CA SER A 67 -25.61 29.46 -4.06
C SER A 67 -27.08 29.04 -3.94
N GLN A 68 -27.35 27.84 -3.45
CA GLN A 68 -28.71 27.38 -3.16
C GLN A 68 -29.35 28.20 -2.02
N PHE A 69 -28.62 28.46 -0.94
CA PHE A 69 -29.09 29.33 0.15
C PHE A 69 -29.40 30.75 -0.33
N LEU A 70 -28.55 31.33 -1.20
CA LEU A 70 -28.81 32.64 -1.81
C LEU A 70 -30.04 32.63 -2.72
N LEU A 71 -30.29 31.54 -3.45
CA LEU A 71 -31.50 31.37 -4.27
C LEU A 71 -32.76 31.29 -3.41
N GLU A 72 -32.71 30.54 -2.30
CA GLU A 72 -33.83 30.44 -1.35
C GLU A 72 -34.15 31.79 -0.69
N GLN A 73 -33.13 32.58 -0.34
CA GLN A 73 -33.32 33.93 0.20
C GLN A 73 -33.88 34.93 -0.82
N ILE A 74 -33.57 34.75 -2.12
CA ILE A 74 -34.15 35.55 -3.20
C ILE A 74 -35.60 35.11 -3.48
N ALA A 75 -35.89 33.81 -3.40
CA ALA A 75 -37.25 33.27 -3.57
C ALA A 75 -38.19 33.73 -2.44
N LEU A 76 -37.74 33.69 -1.19
CA LEU A 76 -38.51 34.16 -0.03
C LEU A 76 -38.78 35.68 -0.06
N LYS A 77 -37.97 36.47 -0.76
CA LYS A 77 -38.18 37.90 -0.97
C LYS A 77 -39.12 38.25 -2.13
N ASN A 78 -39.39 37.30 -3.03
CA ASN A 78 -40.25 37.50 -4.20
C ASN A 78 -41.72 37.10 -3.98
N ASP A 79 -42.07 36.53 -2.83
CA ASP A 79 -43.42 36.03 -2.51
C ASP A 79 -44.40 37.13 -2.02
N MET A 80 -44.27 38.36 -2.55
CA MET A 80 -45.16 39.50 -2.25
C MET A 80 -45.87 40.09 -3.48
N VAL A 81 -45.96 39.36 -4.60
CA VAL A 81 -46.78 39.78 -5.75
C VAL A 81 -47.49 38.58 -6.36
N GLN A 82 -48.71 38.31 -5.90
CA GLN A 82 -49.68 37.45 -6.60
C GLN A 82 -50.30 38.22 -7.79
N PRO A 83 -50.53 37.55 -8.93
CA PRO A 83 -51.68 37.83 -9.77
C PRO A 83 -52.68 36.67 -9.65
N SER A 84 -53.85 36.98 -9.10
CA SER A 84 -55.05 36.15 -9.10
C SER A 84 -55.52 35.95 -10.54
N GLU A 85 -55.65 34.70 -10.97
CA GLU A 85 -56.63 34.30 -11.98
C GLU A 85 -58.04 34.46 -11.40
N GLY A 86 -59.03 34.76 -12.23
CA GLY A 86 -60.40 35.02 -11.78
C GLY A 86 -61.33 35.50 -12.89
N GLU A 87 -61.73 34.56 -13.74
CA GLU A 87 -63.12 34.27 -14.13
C GLU A 87 -64.05 35.43 -14.54
N THR A 88 -64.31 35.44 -15.85
CA THR A 88 -65.38 36.16 -16.55
C THR A 88 -66.75 35.69 -16.08
N ALA A 89 -67.59 36.65 -15.69
CA ALA A 89 -68.98 36.47 -15.34
C ALA A 89 -69.84 35.93 -16.50
N CYS A 90 -70.76 35.01 -16.17
CA CYS A 90 -71.85 34.60 -17.04
C CYS A 90 -72.84 35.75 -17.32
N GLN A 91 -73.13 36.00 -18.59
CA GLN A 91 -74.48 36.17 -19.12
C GLN A 91 -74.34 36.08 -20.65
N VAL A 92 -75.04 35.19 -21.35
CA VAL A 92 -76.29 35.56 -22.03
C VAL A 92 -77.05 34.29 -22.42
N ARG A 93 -78.33 34.35 -22.10
CA ARG A 93 -79.44 33.46 -22.44
C ARG A 93 -79.80 33.59 -23.92
N TYR A 94 -79.83 32.49 -24.67
CA TYR A 94 -80.78 32.30 -25.80
C TYR A 94 -81.13 30.82 -25.91
N GLU A 95 -82.37 30.50 -25.55
CA GLU A 95 -83.06 29.30 -26.00
C GLU A 95 -83.84 29.63 -27.28
N GLU A 96 -83.94 28.60 -28.13
CA GLU A 96 -84.87 28.40 -29.25
C GLU A 96 -84.71 29.27 -30.50
N THR A 97 -84.31 28.63 -31.61
CA THR A 97 -85.01 28.70 -32.91
C THR A 97 -84.52 27.56 -33.84
N MET A 98 -85.40 26.56 -34.01
CA MET A 98 -85.65 25.75 -35.22
C MET A 98 -84.63 24.70 -35.72
N ALA A 99 -85.15 23.47 -35.76
CA ALA A 99 -84.58 22.24 -36.30
C ALA A 99 -84.34 22.25 -37.84
N GLY A 100 -83.40 23.09 -38.29
CA GLY A 100 -82.84 23.07 -39.65
C GLY A 100 -81.31 22.96 -39.71
N ASP A 101 -80.61 23.05 -38.56
CA ASP A 101 -79.14 23.16 -38.48
C ASP A 101 -78.37 21.85 -38.68
N GLU A 102 -78.97 20.68 -38.38
CA GLU A 102 -78.23 19.40 -38.37
C GLU A 102 -77.70 18.99 -39.75
N ASP A 103 -78.43 19.29 -40.83
CA ASP A 103 -78.03 18.92 -42.18
C ASP A 103 -76.96 19.88 -42.75
N GLU A 104 -76.95 21.14 -42.30
CA GLU A 104 -75.92 22.12 -42.69
C GLU A 104 -74.60 21.89 -41.95
N GLU A 105 -74.69 21.54 -40.65
CA GLU A 105 -73.54 21.15 -39.82
C GLU A 105 -72.86 19.89 -40.38
N PHE A 106 -73.64 18.87 -40.74
CA PHE A 106 -73.11 17.63 -41.30
C PHE A 106 -72.45 17.83 -42.67
N GLN A 107 -73.01 18.71 -43.51
CA GLN A 107 -72.42 19.04 -44.82
C GLN A 107 -71.08 19.76 -44.68
N PHE A 108 -70.97 20.69 -43.72
CA PHE A 108 -69.71 21.37 -43.43
C PHE A 108 -68.67 20.40 -42.83
N SER A 109 -69.04 19.60 -41.83
CA SER A 109 -68.11 18.63 -41.23
C SER A 109 -67.60 17.60 -42.24
N ASN A 110 -68.48 17.07 -43.11
CA ASN A 110 -68.06 16.14 -44.16
C ASN A 110 -67.14 16.81 -45.21
N LEU A 111 -67.33 18.10 -45.50
CA LEU A 111 -66.39 18.87 -46.32
C LEU A 111 -65.04 18.99 -45.62
N MET A 112 -65.00 19.39 -44.35
CA MET A 112 -63.78 19.53 -43.56
C MET A 112 -63.01 18.21 -43.38
N ASP A 113 -63.73 17.10 -43.19
CA ASP A 113 -63.16 15.75 -43.13
C ASP A 113 -62.55 15.32 -44.46
N ARG A 114 -63.24 15.58 -45.58
CA ARG A 114 -62.72 15.30 -46.94
C ARG A 114 -61.50 16.15 -47.29
N LEU A 115 -61.41 17.34 -46.71
CA LEU A 115 -60.28 18.27 -46.87
C LEU A 115 -59.12 17.96 -45.92
N GLY A 116 -59.30 17.05 -44.96
CA GLY A 116 -58.29 16.75 -43.94
C GLY A 116 -58.02 17.90 -42.98
N ALA A 117 -58.93 18.87 -42.91
CA ALA A 117 -58.79 20.10 -42.13
C ALA A 117 -58.76 19.86 -40.62
N THR A 118 -59.43 18.78 -40.17
CA THR A 118 -59.53 18.37 -38.77
C THR A 118 -58.21 18.02 -38.11
N LYS A 119 -57.15 17.77 -38.90
CA LYS A 119 -55.80 17.50 -38.37
C LYS A 119 -54.91 18.73 -38.30
N VAL A 120 -55.32 19.85 -38.91
CA VAL A 120 -54.43 21.01 -39.09
C VAL A 120 -55.00 22.33 -38.57
N LEU A 121 -56.32 22.43 -38.37
CA LEU A 121 -56.93 23.55 -37.68
C LEU A 121 -57.42 23.14 -36.29
N ASP A 122 -57.07 23.94 -35.29
CA ASP A 122 -57.58 23.78 -33.92
C ASP A 122 -58.97 24.43 -33.75
N ASP A 123 -59.28 25.49 -34.52
CA ASP A 123 -60.55 26.21 -34.49
C ASP A 123 -61.19 26.33 -35.89
N GLU A 124 -62.36 25.70 -36.09
CA GLU A 124 -63.09 25.70 -37.37
C GLU A 124 -64.28 26.67 -37.40
N THR A 125 -64.50 27.42 -36.32
CA THR A 125 -65.71 28.24 -36.10
C THR A 125 -65.89 29.35 -37.13
N ASP A 126 -64.81 30.02 -37.50
CA ASP A 126 -64.86 31.19 -38.38
C ASP A 126 -65.06 30.76 -39.85
N VAL A 127 -64.45 29.64 -40.24
CA VAL A 127 -64.63 29.02 -41.57
C VAL A 127 -66.06 28.50 -41.72
N LYS A 128 -66.62 27.92 -40.65
CA LYS A 128 -68.01 27.46 -40.59
C LYS A 128 -69.00 28.62 -40.71
N GLN A 129 -68.78 29.71 -39.98
CA GLN A 129 -69.61 30.92 -40.06
C GLN A 129 -69.59 31.54 -41.46
N LEU A 130 -68.41 31.64 -42.08
CA LEU A 130 -68.25 32.19 -43.43
C LEU A 130 -68.92 31.30 -44.50
N TRP A 131 -68.80 29.97 -44.38
CA TRP A 131 -69.46 29.00 -45.27
C TRP A 131 -71.00 29.09 -45.18
N LEU A 132 -71.53 29.17 -43.96
CA LEU A 132 -72.97 29.35 -43.72
C LEU A 132 -73.49 30.69 -44.27
N GLN A 133 -72.72 31.77 -44.12
CA GLN A 133 -73.10 33.09 -44.63
C GLN A 133 -73.07 33.14 -46.16
N LEU A 134 -72.03 32.59 -46.80
CA LEU A 134 -71.93 32.50 -48.27
C LEU A 134 -73.04 31.64 -48.89
N LYS A 135 -73.43 30.55 -48.22
CA LYS A 135 -74.55 29.70 -48.66
C LYS A 135 -75.90 30.42 -48.64
N LYS A 136 -76.11 31.34 -47.69
CA LYS A 136 -77.37 32.10 -47.51
C LYS A 136 -77.45 33.37 -48.34
N GLU A 137 -76.37 34.12 -48.46
CA GLU A 137 -76.37 35.45 -49.10
C GLU A 137 -75.95 35.41 -50.57
N GLU A 138 -74.94 34.61 -50.94
CA GLU A 138 -74.39 34.54 -52.30
C GLU A 138 -74.00 33.11 -52.75
N PRO A 139 -74.98 32.27 -53.13
CA PRO A 139 -74.74 30.85 -53.42
C PRO A 139 -73.85 30.60 -54.65
N HIS A 140 -73.69 31.60 -55.53
CA HIS A 140 -72.81 31.52 -56.69
C HIS A 140 -71.32 31.63 -56.33
N LEU A 141 -70.98 32.16 -55.15
CA LEU A 141 -69.61 32.32 -54.67
C LEU A 141 -69.14 31.14 -53.80
N LEU A 142 -70.07 30.33 -53.29
CA LEU A 142 -69.80 29.18 -52.44
C LEU A 142 -68.85 28.16 -53.11
N SER A 143 -69.04 27.87 -54.40
CA SER A 143 -68.17 26.95 -55.13
C SER A 143 -66.72 27.45 -55.23
N ASN A 144 -66.51 28.76 -55.40
CA ASN A 144 -65.17 29.35 -55.44
C ASN A 144 -64.51 29.32 -54.06
N PHE A 145 -65.31 29.49 -53.00
CA PHE A 145 -64.85 29.37 -51.63
C PHE A 145 -64.47 27.92 -51.29
N GLU A 146 -65.28 26.94 -51.68
CA GLU A 146 -64.97 25.52 -51.50
C GLU A 146 -63.72 25.11 -52.27
N GLU A 147 -63.55 25.56 -53.52
CA GLU A 147 -62.32 25.31 -54.29
C GLU A 147 -61.08 25.98 -53.65
N PHE A 148 -61.26 27.17 -53.08
CA PHE A 148 -60.21 27.85 -52.32
C PHE A 148 -59.84 27.04 -51.05
N LEU A 149 -60.82 26.54 -50.30
CA LEU A 149 -60.57 25.67 -49.15
C LEU A 149 -59.85 24.39 -49.57
N VAL A 150 -60.27 23.74 -50.66
CA VAL A 150 -59.56 22.57 -51.23
C VAL A 150 -58.09 22.88 -51.46
N ARG A 151 -57.79 24.01 -52.08
CA ARG A 151 -56.42 24.39 -52.39
C ARG A 151 -55.59 24.71 -51.15
N ILE A 152 -56.15 25.48 -50.20
CA ILE A 152 -55.46 25.86 -48.96
C ILE A 152 -55.19 24.63 -48.09
N PHE A 153 -56.18 23.76 -47.90
CA PHE A 153 -55.99 22.55 -47.10
C PHE A 153 -55.06 21.54 -47.76
N SER A 154 -55.06 21.43 -49.08
CA SER A 154 -54.08 20.59 -49.80
C SER A 154 -52.65 21.12 -49.57
N GLN A 155 -52.44 22.43 -49.68
CA GLN A 155 -51.12 23.05 -49.42
C GLN A 155 -50.69 22.92 -47.95
N LEU A 156 -51.64 23.08 -47.03
CA LEU A 156 -51.40 22.96 -45.60
C LEU A 156 -51.07 21.50 -45.20
N GLN A 157 -51.76 20.53 -45.81
CA GLN A 157 -51.49 19.11 -45.64
C GLN A 157 -50.14 18.71 -46.24
N GLU A 158 -49.78 19.22 -47.42
CA GLU A 158 -48.46 19.03 -48.02
C GLU A 158 -47.37 19.56 -47.08
N ALA A 159 -47.53 20.78 -46.53
CA ALA A 159 -46.58 21.36 -45.59
C ALA A 159 -46.46 20.56 -44.26
N ASP A 160 -47.57 20.03 -43.73
CA ASP A 160 -47.52 19.17 -42.54
C ASP A 160 -46.82 17.84 -42.83
N ASN A 161 -47.08 17.23 -43.99
CA ASN A 161 -46.37 16.02 -44.42
C ASN A 161 -44.85 16.28 -44.56
N GLU A 162 -44.45 17.38 -45.20
CA GLU A 162 -43.04 17.79 -45.32
C GLU A 162 -42.40 18.00 -43.94
N LYS A 163 -43.10 18.68 -43.02
CA LYS A 163 -42.66 18.85 -41.63
C LYS A 163 -42.43 17.49 -40.95
N ASN A 164 -43.39 16.57 -41.07
CA ASN A 164 -43.30 15.24 -40.47
C ASN A 164 -42.16 14.41 -41.06
N GLU A 165 -41.93 14.51 -42.38
CA GLU A 165 -40.79 13.88 -43.05
C GLU A 165 -39.45 14.43 -42.55
N LEU A 166 -39.33 15.77 -42.43
CA LEU A 166 -38.15 16.43 -41.88
C LEU A 166 -37.91 16.02 -40.42
N GLU A 167 -38.96 15.97 -39.60
CA GLU A 167 -38.87 15.53 -38.21
C GLU A 167 -38.42 14.07 -38.12
N CYS A 168 -38.96 13.19 -38.97
CA CYS A 168 -38.53 11.80 -39.05
C CYS A 168 -37.06 11.67 -39.49
N ALA A 169 -36.62 12.47 -40.46
CA ALA A 169 -35.23 12.49 -40.91
C ALA A 169 -34.30 12.99 -39.80
N LEU A 170 -34.69 14.02 -39.06
CA LEU A 170 -33.94 14.57 -37.94
C LEU A 170 -33.85 13.57 -36.78
N LYS A 171 -34.96 12.91 -36.41
CA LYS A 171 -34.97 11.83 -35.41
C LYS A 171 -34.03 10.68 -35.80
N LYS A 172 -34.04 10.25 -37.07
CA LYS A 172 -33.10 9.23 -37.57
C LYS A 172 -31.65 9.68 -37.49
N LYS A 173 -31.36 10.95 -37.78
CA LYS A 173 -30.01 11.51 -37.65
C LYS A 173 -29.54 11.56 -36.19
N ILE A 174 -30.41 11.96 -35.27
CA ILE A 174 -30.12 11.93 -33.83
C ILE A 174 -29.82 10.50 -33.38
N ALA A 175 -30.69 9.54 -33.72
CA ALA A 175 -30.46 8.13 -33.36
C ALA A 175 -29.14 7.58 -33.91
N ALA A 176 -28.77 7.92 -35.15
CA ALA A 176 -27.50 7.52 -35.73
C ALA A 176 -26.29 8.15 -34.99
N TYR A 177 -26.39 9.41 -34.57
CA TYR A 177 -25.35 10.04 -33.75
C TYR A 177 -25.26 9.43 -32.36
N ASP A 178 -26.40 9.11 -31.74
CA ASP A 178 -26.43 8.45 -30.42
C ASP A 178 -25.78 7.05 -30.49
N GLU A 179 -26.03 6.28 -31.56
CA GLU A 179 -25.38 5.00 -31.81
C GLU A 179 -23.86 5.14 -32.01
N GLU A 180 -23.41 6.13 -32.79
CA GLU A 180 -21.98 6.40 -33.01
C GLU A 180 -21.28 6.82 -31.71
N ILE A 181 -21.93 7.66 -30.91
CA ILE A 181 -21.44 8.07 -29.59
C ILE A 181 -21.34 6.86 -28.66
N GLN A 182 -22.36 5.99 -28.62
CA GLN A 182 -22.32 4.76 -27.81
C GLN A 182 -21.19 3.84 -28.23
N HIS A 183 -21.00 3.61 -29.54
CA HIS A 183 -19.91 2.78 -30.05
C HIS A 183 -18.54 3.34 -29.63
N LEU A 184 -18.34 4.66 -29.72
CA LEU A 184 -17.10 5.30 -29.29
C LEU A 184 -16.84 5.15 -27.78
N TYR A 185 -17.89 5.26 -26.96
CA TYR A 185 -17.79 5.01 -25.51
C TYR A 185 -17.42 3.55 -25.21
N GLU A 186 -18.03 2.60 -25.91
CA GLU A 186 -17.73 1.17 -25.76
C GLU A 186 -16.28 0.85 -26.15
N GLU A 187 -15.79 1.40 -27.27
CA GLU A 187 -14.40 1.22 -27.71
C GLU A 187 -13.42 1.81 -26.69
N MET A 188 -13.69 3.02 -26.20
CA MET A 188 -12.86 3.67 -25.18
C MET A 188 -12.84 2.86 -23.88
N GLU A 189 -13.99 2.36 -23.42
CA GLU A 189 -14.09 1.54 -22.21
C GLU A 189 -13.33 0.21 -22.38
N GLN A 190 -13.42 -0.42 -23.56
CA GLN A 190 -12.64 -1.62 -23.87
C GLN A 190 -11.14 -1.33 -23.88
N GLN A 191 -10.71 -0.19 -24.43
CA GLN A 191 -9.29 0.19 -24.42
C GLN A 191 -8.80 0.44 -22.98
N ILE A 192 -9.55 1.18 -22.18
CA ILE A 192 -9.24 1.41 -20.77
C ILE A 192 -9.12 0.08 -20.01
N LYS A 193 -10.03 -0.88 -20.25
CA LYS A 193 -9.95 -2.22 -19.65
C LYS A 193 -8.69 -2.97 -20.08
N LYS A 194 -8.38 -3.02 -21.37
CA LYS A 194 -7.17 -3.68 -21.90
C LYS A 194 -5.89 -3.07 -21.33
N GLU A 195 -5.80 -1.74 -21.25
CA GLU A 195 -4.63 -1.07 -20.68
C GLU A 195 -4.49 -1.34 -19.19
N LYS A 196 -5.58 -1.32 -18.42
CA LYS A 196 -5.59 -1.68 -16.99
C LYS A 196 -5.15 -3.13 -16.77
N GLU A 197 -5.68 -4.08 -17.54
CA GLU A 197 -5.31 -5.48 -17.46
C GLU A 197 -3.83 -5.70 -17.82
N GLN A 198 -3.35 -5.06 -18.89
CA GLN A 198 -1.95 -5.14 -19.31
C GLN A 198 -1.00 -4.55 -18.26
N PHE A 199 -1.39 -3.43 -17.63
CA PHE A 199 -0.63 -2.83 -16.54
C PHE A 199 -0.55 -3.77 -15.33
N LEU A 200 -1.68 -4.34 -14.90
CA LEU A 200 -1.75 -5.29 -13.79
C LEU A 200 -0.90 -6.54 -14.06
N LEU A 201 -0.94 -7.08 -15.28
CA LEU A 201 -0.13 -8.24 -15.68
C LEU A 201 1.37 -7.93 -15.59
N LYS A 202 1.80 -6.79 -16.15
CA LYS A 202 3.21 -6.36 -16.09
C LYS A 202 3.69 -6.12 -14.65
N ASP A 203 2.86 -5.52 -13.81
CA ASP A 203 3.21 -5.29 -12.40
C ASP A 203 3.29 -6.61 -11.62
N THR A 204 2.37 -7.54 -11.88
CA THR A 204 2.40 -8.87 -11.27
C THR A 204 3.64 -9.66 -11.71
N GLU A 205 4.00 -9.64 -13.00
CA GLU A 205 5.20 -10.29 -13.54
C GLU A 205 6.49 -9.69 -12.94
N ARG A 206 6.56 -8.36 -12.82
CA ARG A 206 7.70 -7.68 -12.18
C ARG A 206 7.82 -8.07 -10.71
N PHE A 207 6.71 -8.08 -9.98
CA PHE A 207 6.69 -8.49 -8.59
C PHE A 207 7.13 -9.95 -8.42
N GLN A 208 6.60 -10.85 -9.24
CA GLN A 208 6.98 -12.27 -9.23
C GLN A 208 8.46 -12.46 -9.55
N SER A 209 8.98 -11.79 -10.57
CA SER A 209 10.40 -11.86 -10.96
C SER A 209 11.30 -11.36 -9.82
N HIS A 210 10.93 -10.24 -9.19
CA HIS A 210 11.67 -9.69 -8.07
C HIS A 210 11.62 -10.60 -6.83
N SER A 211 10.45 -11.18 -6.54
CA SER A 211 10.26 -12.15 -5.46
C SER A 211 11.13 -13.39 -5.67
N GLN A 212 11.16 -13.95 -6.88
CA GLN A 212 12.00 -15.09 -7.23
C GLN A 212 13.49 -14.77 -7.12
N GLU A 213 13.92 -13.56 -7.50
CA GLU A 213 15.31 -13.13 -7.35
C GLU A 213 15.71 -13.03 -5.87
N LEU A 214 14.83 -12.48 -5.02
CA LEU A 214 15.04 -12.42 -3.59
C LEU A 214 15.10 -13.80 -2.95
N GLU A 215 14.22 -14.72 -3.36
CA GLU A 215 14.22 -16.10 -2.90
C GLU A 215 15.52 -16.83 -3.29
N CYS A 216 15.98 -16.66 -4.54
CA CYS A 216 17.28 -17.18 -4.98
C CYS A 216 18.45 -16.64 -4.13
N LYS A 217 18.45 -15.33 -3.84
CA LYS A 217 19.48 -14.70 -2.99
C LYS A 217 19.42 -15.23 -1.56
N LEU A 218 18.21 -15.41 -1.01
CA LEU A 218 18.00 -15.96 0.32
C LEU A 218 18.54 -17.39 0.40
N LEU A 219 18.17 -18.25 -0.55
CA LEU A 219 18.69 -19.62 -0.64
C LEU A 219 20.23 -19.67 -0.74
N SER A 220 20.83 -18.79 -1.56
CA SER A 220 22.30 -18.70 -1.63
C SER A 220 22.91 -18.29 -0.29
N LYS A 221 22.28 -17.38 0.44
CA LYS A 221 22.75 -16.94 1.77
C LYS A 221 22.57 -18.02 2.82
N GLU A 222 21.48 -18.78 2.78
CA GLU A 222 21.29 -19.95 3.64
C GLU A 222 22.37 -21.01 3.40
N GLN A 223 22.71 -21.30 2.14
CA GLN A 223 23.80 -22.22 1.82
C GLN A 223 25.17 -21.73 2.33
N GLU A 224 25.47 -20.43 2.19
CA GLU A 224 26.68 -19.84 2.77
C GLU A 224 26.71 -19.99 4.30
N LEU A 225 25.58 -19.76 4.98
CA LEU A 225 25.45 -19.92 6.42
C LEU A 225 25.67 -21.38 6.85
N GLU A 226 25.10 -22.35 6.14
CA GLU A 226 25.32 -23.77 6.40
C GLU A 226 26.80 -24.15 6.27
N GLN A 227 27.50 -23.65 5.25
CA GLN A 227 28.93 -23.87 5.08
C GLN A 227 29.75 -23.27 6.23
N LEU A 228 29.39 -22.06 6.67
CA LEU A 228 30.03 -21.42 7.83
C LEU A 228 29.80 -22.21 9.11
N VAL A 229 28.59 -22.70 9.35
CA VAL A 229 28.26 -23.56 10.50
C VAL A 229 29.07 -24.86 10.46
N GLN A 230 29.20 -25.50 9.29
CA GLN A 230 30.04 -26.70 9.16
C GLN A 230 31.53 -26.40 9.42
N LYS A 231 32.03 -25.24 8.97
CA LYS A 231 33.40 -24.81 9.24
C LYS A 231 33.61 -24.53 10.74
N GLN A 232 32.66 -23.86 11.38
CA GLN A 232 32.69 -23.60 12.82
C GLN A 232 32.73 -24.91 13.61
N LYS A 233 31.85 -25.87 13.31
CA LYS A 233 31.85 -27.19 13.96
C LYS A 233 33.18 -27.92 13.83
N ARG A 234 33.83 -27.85 12.66
CA ARG A 234 35.17 -28.44 12.45
C ARG A 234 36.24 -27.76 13.30
N LEU A 235 36.22 -26.43 13.39
CA LEU A 235 37.15 -25.68 14.23
C LEU A 235 36.94 -25.96 15.72
N GLU A 236 35.70 -26.02 16.18
CA GLU A 236 35.36 -26.41 17.56
C GLU A 236 35.88 -27.82 17.88
N HIS A 237 35.73 -28.76 16.96
CA HIS A 237 36.29 -30.11 17.12
C HIS A 237 37.83 -30.08 17.20
N GLN A 238 38.51 -29.31 16.36
CA GLN A 238 39.97 -29.16 16.44
C GLN A 238 40.41 -28.52 17.75
N CYS A 239 39.71 -27.49 18.23
CA CYS A 239 39.99 -26.86 19.51
C CYS A 239 39.85 -27.84 20.67
N THR A 240 38.78 -28.65 20.69
CA THR A 240 38.57 -29.65 21.75
C THR A 240 39.64 -30.75 21.73
N GLN A 241 40.06 -31.23 20.55
CA GLN A 241 41.18 -32.17 20.41
C GLN A 241 42.52 -31.60 20.89
N LEU A 242 42.83 -30.35 20.53
CA LEU A 242 44.06 -29.71 21.00
C LEU A 242 44.07 -29.50 22.51
N LEU A 243 42.91 -29.16 23.10
CA LEU A 243 42.76 -29.04 24.54
C LEU A 243 42.94 -30.38 25.25
N SER A 244 42.37 -31.48 24.72
CA SER A 244 42.56 -32.82 25.31
C SER A 244 44.02 -33.26 25.21
N GLY A 245 44.67 -33.11 24.04
CA GLY A 245 46.09 -33.43 23.87
C GLY A 245 47.01 -32.57 24.75
N LYS A 246 46.67 -31.30 24.98
CA LYS A 246 47.39 -30.43 25.92
C LYS A 246 47.27 -30.94 27.36
N GLU A 247 46.09 -31.41 27.79
CA GLU A 247 45.94 -31.96 29.13
C GLU A 247 46.65 -33.31 29.28
N GLU A 248 46.61 -34.18 28.26
CA GLU A 248 47.37 -35.44 28.23
C GLU A 248 48.88 -35.22 28.35
N THR A 249 49.45 -34.33 27.53
CA THR A 249 50.89 -34.00 27.58
C THR A 249 51.28 -33.37 28.90
N LYS A 250 50.41 -32.56 29.51
CA LYS A 250 50.61 -31.99 30.85
C LYS A 250 50.63 -33.08 31.92
N VAL A 251 49.70 -34.03 31.88
CA VAL A 251 49.68 -35.18 32.80
C VAL A 251 50.94 -36.02 32.64
N GLU A 252 51.34 -36.35 31.42
CA GLU A 252 52.57 -37.10 31.15
C GLU A 252 53.82 -36.35 31.65
N ASN A 253 53.90 -35.03 31.43
CA ASN A 253 54.99 -34.21 31.94
C ASN A 253 55.06 -34.22 33.47
N THR A 254 53.91 -34.17 34.17
CA THR A 254 53.88 -34.29 35.64
C THR A 254 54.35 -35.67 36.11
N LYS A 255 53.96 -36.74 35.42
CA LYS A 255 54.42 -38.11 35.70
C LYS A 255 55.93 -38.24 35.51
N LEU A 256 56.47 -37.76 34.39
CA LEU A 256 57.91 -37.77 34.11
C LEU A 256 58.73 -36.95 35.12
N LYS A 257 58.17 -35.84 35.62
CA LYS A 257 58.79 -35.05 36.70
C LYS A 257 58.85 -35.84 38.00
N LEU A 258 57.75 -36.51 38.38
CA LEU A 258 57.72 -37.35 39.58
C LEU A 258 58.72 -38.52 39.47
N THR A 259 58.75 -39.23 38.35
CA THR A 259 59.71 -40.33 38.16
C THR A 259 61.16 -39.83 38.14
N ASN A 260 61.44 -38.66 37.55
CA ASN A 260 62.78 -38.06 37.64
C ASN A 260 63.16 -37.71 39.09
N GLN A 261 62.23 -37.16 39.88
CA GLN A 261 62.48 -36.88 41.30
C GLN A 261 62.71 -38.15 42.11
N GLU A 262 62.00 -39.23 41.81
CA GLU A 262 62.22 -40.55 42.42
C GLU A 262 63.61 -41.11 42.06
N LEU A 263 63.97 -41.09 40.78
CA LEU A 263 65.29 -41.54 40.31
C LEU A 263 66.44 -40.73 40.90
N LEU A 264 66.28 -39.41 41.05
CA LEU A 264 67.28 -38.57 41.72
C LEU A 264 67.44 -38.96 43.20
N ARG A 265 66.34 -39.18 43.92
CA ARG A 265 66.39 -39.65 45.31
C ARG A 265 67.06 -41.02 45.44
N ASP A 266 66.78 -41.95 44.52
CA ASP A 266 67.44 -43.25 44.49
C ASP A 266 68.93 -43.15 44.12
N LEU A 267 69.30 -42.24 43.21
CA LEU A 267 70.70 -41.98 42.88
C LEU A 267 71.46 -41.38 44.07
N GLU A 268 70.87 -40.42 44.77
CA GLU A 268 71.43 -39.84 46.00
C GLU A 268 71.60 -40.91 47.08
N ARG A 269 70.59 -41.77 47.26
CA ARG A 269 70.63 -42.89 48.21
C ARG A 269 71.74 -43.88 47.88
N THR A 270 71.82 -44.34 46.63
CA THR A 270 72.87 -45.28 46.19
C THR A 270 74.26 -44.66 46.21
N SER A 271 74.39 -43.37 45.90
CA SER A 271 75.65 -42.64 46.04
C SER A 271 76.10 -42.54 47.51
N HIS A 272 75.18 -42.30 48.42
CA HIS A 272 75.46 -42.30 49.87
C HIS A 272 75.87 -43.70 50.36
N GLU A 273 75.12 -44.74 49.98
CA GLU A 273 75.44 -46.13 50.28
C GLU A 273 76.83 -46.52 49.73
N LEU A 274 77.16 -46.12 48.50
CA LEU A 274 78.48 -46.34 47.89
C LEU A 274 79.58 -45.61 48.66
N SER A 275 79.35 -44.36 49.08
CA SER A 275 80.32 -43.60 49.87
C SER A 275 80.60 -44.26 51.21
N LEU A 276 79.57 -44.76 51.90
CA LEU A 276 79.73 -45.53 53.14
C LEU A 276 80.53 -46.82 52.89
N ALA A 277 80.23 -47.56 51.82
CA ALA A 277 80.97 -48.77 51.47
C ALA A 277 82.44 -48.47 51.12
N GLN A 278 82.72 -47.36 50.41
CA GLN A 278 84.08 -46.89 50.13
C GLN A 278 84.83 -46.53 51.41
N GLN A 279 84.19 -45.85 52.36
CA GLN A 279 84.79 -45.55 53.67
C GLN A 279 85.10 -46.83 54.45
N GLN A 280 84.19 -47.80 54.46
CA GLN A 280 84.41 -49.10 55.11
C GLN A 280 85.57 -49.87 54.46
N LEU A 281 85.64 -49.89 53.12
CA LEU A 281 86.75 -50.50 52.39
C LEU A 281 88.09 -49.82 52.72
N GLN A 282 88.11 -48.49 52.84
CA GLN A 282 89.31 -47.76 53.24
C GLN A 282 89.79 -48.17 54.64
N VAL A 283 88.88 -48.25 55.62
CA VAL A 283 89.21 -48.71 56.98
C VAL A 283 89.78 -50.12 56.95
N LEU A 284 89.14 -51.05 56.23
CA LEU A 284 89.63 -52.42 56.10
C LEU A 284 91.00 -52.50 55.39
N GLN A 285 91.26 -51.63 54.42
CA GLN A 285 92.55 -51.55 53.73
C GLN A 285 93.65 -51.01 54.65
N GLU A 286 93.35 -49.99 55.45
CA GLU A 286 94.25 -49.47 56.48
C GLU A 286 94.56 -50.54 57.54
N GLU A 287 93.55 -51.27 58.00
CA GLU A 287 93.71 -52.40 58.93
C GLU A 287 94.53 -53.55 58.32
N ALA A 288 94.27 -53.93 57.07
CA ALA A 288 95.03 -54.95 56.36
C ALA A 288 96.49 -54.53 56.16
N SER A 289 96.75 -53.23 55.89
CA SER A 289 98.10 -52.69 55.76
C SER A 289 98.83 -52.69 57.11
N ARG A 290 98.17 -52.26 58.20
CA ARG A 290 98.72 -52.33 59.56
C ARG A 290 99.06 -53.76 59.97
N LEU A 291 98.15 -54.71 59.74
CA LEU A 291 98.39 -56.13 60.02
C LEU A 291 99.53 -56.70 59.17
N HIS A 292 99.67 -56.24 57.92
CA HIS A 292 100.79 -56.61 57.07
C HIS A 292 102.13 -56.09 57.62
N GLU A 293 102.20 -54.82 57.99
CA GLU A 293 103.37 -54.22 58.65
C GLU A 293 103.71 -54.92 59.97
N GLU A 294 102.72 -55.20 60.83
CA GLU A 294 102.90 -55.96 62.07
C GLU A 294 103.46 -57.36 61.80
N LYS A 295 102.93 -58.05 60.76
CA LYS A 295 103.44 -59.36 60.34
C LYS A 295 104.87 -59.28 59.80
N GLU A 296 105.20 -58.27 59.00
CA GLU A 296 106.56 -58.05 58.52
C GLU A 296 107.54 -57.78 59.67
N MET A 297 107.13 -56.97 60.65
CA MET A 297 107.91 -56.69 61.85
C MET A 297 108.10 -57.93 62.74
N GLU A 298 107.08 -58.79 62.86
CA GLU A 298 107.21 -60.06 63.59
C GLU A 298 108.12 -61.04 62.82
N VAL A 299 107.98 -61.14 61.49
CA VAL A 299 108.90 -61.93 60.65
C VAL A 299 110.33 -61.40 60.79
N TYR A 300 110.53 -60.08 60.81
CA TYR A 300 111.83 -59.46 61.06
C TYR A 300 112.38 -59.83 62.45
N ARG A 301 111.56 -59.75 63.52
CA ARG A 301 111.97 -60.15 64.87
C ARG A 301 112.32 -61.64 64.97
N VAL A 302 111.51 -62.51 64.38
CA VAL A 302 111.75 -63.96 64.36
C VAL A 302 113.01 -64.29 63.57
N THR A 303 113.22 -63.67 62.41
CA THR A 303 114.46 -63.86 61.63
C THR A 303 115.69 -63.33 62.37
N GLU A 304 115.60 -62.19 63.04
CA GLU A 304 116.70 -61.63 63.81
C GLU A 304 117.04 -62.49 65.04
N THR A 305 116.04 -63.00 65.76
CA THR A 305 116.24 -63.95 66.87
C THR A 305 116.83 -65.27 66.40
N LEU A 306 116.31 -65.86 65.31
CA LEU A 306 116.91 -67.02 64.64
C LEU A 306 118.36 -66.76 64.22
N GLN A 307 118.69 -65.54 63.75
CA GLN A 307 120.04 -65.18 63.36
C GLN A 307 120.97 -65.01 64.56
N ARG A 308 120.49 -64.43 65.67
CA ARG A 308 121.21 -64.40 66.95
C ARG A 308 121.46 -65.81 67.46
N GLU A 309 120.44 -66.68 67.47
CA GLU A 309 120.58 -68.09 67.85
C GLU A 309 121.56 -68.84 66.95
N LYS A 310 121.44 -68.70 65.62
CA LYS A 310 122.40 -69.26 64.65
C LYS A 310 123.83 -68.79 64.96
N SER A 311 124.02 -67.51 65.25
CA SER A 311 125.35 -66.97 65.61
C SER A 311 125.83 -67.48 66.97
N GLY A 312 124.93 -67.68 67.94
CA GLY A 312 125.23 -68.26 69.24
C GLY A 312 125.62 -69.74 69.12
N LEU A 313 124.89 -70.50 68.31
CA LEU A 313 125.18 -71.89 67.97
C LEU A 313 126.50 -72.01 67.20
N LEU A 314 126.80 -71.09 66.28
CA LEU A 314 128.10 -71.03 65.60
C LEU A 314 129.24 -70.77 66.59
N LYS A 315 129.07 -69.82 67.53
CA LYS A 315 130.06 -69.59 68.61
C LYS A 315 130.25 -70.83 69.49
N GLN A 316 129.17 -71.56 69.81
CA GLN A 316 129.27 -72.82 70.55
C GLN A 316 129.98 -73.91 69.75
N LEU A 317 129.78 -73.96 68.43
CA LEU A 317 130.53 -74.83 67.52
C LEU A 317 132.02 -74.46 67.47
N ASP A 318 132.36 -73.17 67.51
CA ASP A 318 133.75 -72.70 67.58
C ASP A 318 134.41 -73.02 68.94
N PHE A 319 133.65 -73.13 70.04
CA PHE A 319 134.15 -73.61 71.34
C PHE A 319 134.29 -75.13 71.43
N LEU A 320 133.74 -75.89 70.47
CA LEU A 320 133.84 -77.35 70.36
C LEU A 320 134.91 -77.80 69.34
N ARG A 321 135.76 -76.86 68.92
CA ARG A 321 136.93 -77.08 68.05
C ARG A 321 138.21 -77.14 68.86
#